data_AF-A0A1Y1R0R3-F1
#
_entry.id   AF-A0A1Y1R0R3-F1
#
_cell.length_a   1.000
_cell.length_b   1.000
_cell.length_c   1.000
_cell.angle_alpha   90.00
_cell.angle_beta   90.00
_cell.angle_gamma   90.00
#
_symmetry.space_group_name_H-M   'P 1'
#
loop_
_entity.id
_entity.type
_entity.pdbx_description
1 polymer ?
#
loop_
_entity_poly.entity_id
_entity_poly.type
_entity_poly.pdbx_seq_one_letter_code
_entity_poly.pdbx_strand_id
1 'polypeptide(L)'
;MANVIRIKRSQITGTPASLEEGELAYSEVSGHLFIGASNDTILIIGGVTDHNKLAGIETNANHYSLPTATTTDLGGIKIGSGLNIDGDGVVSLSSGSSITSGEVDTRISNAINNLIAGTPAALDTLNELATALQDNDSELAALTTGLDNRLNKNLNLSDLTDINAARTSLNLGTLALQNHNAATISGGGISNVSLTNCDMDGGSF
;
A
#
# COMPACT_ATOMS: atom_id res chain seq x y z
N MET A 1 -27.25 -96.05 -17.06
CA MET A 1 -27.37 -95.74 -18.50
C MET A 1 -27.06 -94.26 -18.67
N ALA A 2 -26.03 -93.90 -19.43
CA ALA A 2 -25.79 -92.50 -19.75
C ALA A 2 -26.73 -92.13 -20.92
N ASN A 3 -27.64 -91.19 -20.69
CA ASN A 3 -28.48 -90.67 -21.77
C ASN A 3 -27.63 -89.73 -22.63
N VAL A 4 -27.55 -90.00 -23.93
CA VAL A 4 -26.83 -89.15 -24.89
C VAL A 4 -27.83 -88.15 -25.48
N ILE A 5 -27.67 -86.86 -25.15
CA ILE A 5 -28.41 -85.76 -25.79
C ILE A 5 -27.67 -85.38 -27.08
N ARG A 6 -28.39 -85.30 -28.19
CA ARG A 6 -27.89 -84.79 -29.48
C ARG A 6 -28.55 -83.46 -29.78
N ILE A 7 -27.77 -82.49 -30.25
CA ILE A 7 -28.26 -81.19 -30.69
C ILE A 7 -28.13 -81.07 -32.21
N LYS A 8 -29.03 -80.32 -32.85
CA LYS A 8 -28.87 -79.97 -34.27
C LYS A 8 -27.64 -79.08 -34.43
N ARG A 9 -26.90 -79.25 -35.53
CA ARG A 9 -25.71 -78.45 -35.85
C ARG A 9 -25.77 -77.96 -37.28
N SER A 10 -25.46 -76.68 -37.50
CA SER A 10 -25.40 -76.09 -38.84
C SER A 10 -24.06 -75.41 -39.08
N GLN A 11 -23.45 -75.67 -40.24
CA GLN A 11 -22.24 -75.00 -40.73
C GLN A 11 -22.54 -74.01 -41.86
N ILE A 12 -23.81 -73.83 -42.22
CA ILE A 12 -24.23 -73.09 -43.43
C ILE A 12 -25.24 -72.00 -43.11
N THR A 13 -26.13 -72.21 -42.13
CA THR A 13 -27.17 -71.24 -41.76
C THR A 13 -26.86 -70.56 -40.43
N GLY A 14 -26.91 -69.23 -40.38
CA GLY A 14 -26.69 -68.44 -39.16
C GLY A 14 -27.80 -68.60 -38.11
N THR A 15 -29.04 -68.70 -38.56
CA THR A 15 -30.21 -68.98 -37.71
C THR A 15 -30.93 -70.22 -38.28
N PRO A 16 -31.36 -71.18 -37.44
CA PRO A 16 -32.18 -72.30 -37.91
C PRO A 16 -33.48 -71.81 -38.58
N ALA A 17 -33.98 -72.53 -39.58
CA ALA A 17 -35.21 -72.15 -40.30
C ALA A 17 -36.48 -72.57 -39.55
N SER A 18 -36.39 -73.64 -38.75
CA SER A 18 -37.43 -74.10 -37.83
C SER A 18 -36.82 -74.97 -36.73
N LEU A 19 -37.43 -74.95 -35.55
CA LEU A 19 -37.15 -75.83 -34.43
C LEU A 19 -38.47 -76.11 -33.72
N GLU A 20 -38.74 -77.38 -33.39
CA GLU A 20 -39.86 -77.72 -32.53
C GLU A 20 -39.65 -77.12 -31.13
N GLU A 21 -40.74 -76.90 -30.39
CA GLU A 21 -40.64 -76.38 -29.02
C GLU A 21 -39.74 -77.28 -28.15
N GLY A 22 -38.71 -76.68 -27.53
CA GLY A 22 -37.69 -77.35 -26.72
C GLY A 22 -36.52 -77.94 -27.51
N GLU A 23 -36.53 -77.89 -28.84
CA GLU A 23 -35.42 -78.42 -29.65
C GLU A 23 -34.21 -77.46 -29.64
N LEU A 24 -33.01 -78.01 -29.44
CA LEU A 24 -31.75 -77.26 -29.39
C LEU A 24 -30.97 -77.35 -30.70
N ALA A 25 -30.42 -76.22 -31.13
CA ALA A 25 -29.53 -76.16 -32.29
C ALA A 25 -28.34 -75.23 -32.06
N TYR A 26 -27.17 -75.61 -32.56
CA TYR A 26 -25.98 -74.77 -32.60
C TYR A 26 -25.62 -74.40 -34.05
N SER A 27 -25.31 -73.14 -34.30
CA SER A 27 -24.79 -72.69 -35.59
C SER A 27 -23.31 -72.33 -35.48
N GLU A 28 -22.47 -72.97 -36.27
CA GLU A 28 -21.06 -72.60 -36.44
C GLU A 28 -20.90 -71.29 -37.24
N VAL A 29 -21.94 -70.86 -37.96
CA VAL A 29 -21.94 -69.62 -38.74
C VAL A 29 -22.18 -68.40 -37.86
N SER A 30 -23.17 -68.47 -36.96
CA SER A 30 -23.47 -67.35 -36.04
C SER A 30 -22.81 -67.50 -34.66
N GLY A 31 -22.29 -68.69 -34.34
CA GLY A 31 -21.72 -69.00 -33.04
C GLY A 31 -22.76 -69.10 -31.92
N HIS A 32 -24.06 -69.09 -32.23
CA HIS A 32 -25.13 -69.11 -31.23
C HIS A 32 -25.70 -70.50 -30.98
N LEU A 33 -26.13 -70.71 -29.73
CA LEU A 33 -27.00 -71.78 -29.31
C LEU A 33 -28.45 -71.26 -29.32
N PHE A 34 -29.33 -72.03 -29.96
CA PHE A 34 -30.73 -71.71 -30.15
C PHE A 34 -31.63 -72.74 -29.46
N ILE A 35 -32.84 -72.32 -29.10
CA ILE A 35 -33.95 -73.19 -28.69
C ILE A 35 -35.21 -72.83 -29.47
N GLY A 36 -35.99 -73.83 -29.88
CA GLY A 36 -37.35 -73.63 -30.34
C GLY A 36 -38.28 -73.31 -29.17
N ALA A 37 -39.07 -72.26 -29.30
CA ALA A 37 -40.09 -71.83 -28.35
C ALA A 37 -41.49 -72.01 -28.96
N SER A 38 -42.53 -71.82 -28.15
CA SER A 38 -43.92 -71.93 -28.61
C SER A 38 -44.20 -71.02 -29.82
N ASN A 39 -45.16 -71.42 -30.67
CA ASN A 39 -45.50 -70.73 -31.92
C ASN A 39 -44.34 -70.63 -32.92
N ASP A 40 -43.55 -71.69 -33.08
CA ASP A 40 -42.43 -71.80 -34.03
C ASP A 40 -41.38 -70.67 -33.92
N THR A 41 -41.24 -70.09 -32.73
CA THR A 41 -40.28 -68.99 -32.49
C THR A 41 -38.92 -69.54 -32.13
N ILE A 42 -37.84 -68.95 -32.64
CA ILE A 42 -36.47 -69.38 -32.34
C ILE A 42 -35.78 -68.33 -31.47
N LEU A 43 -35.28 -68.76 -30.30
CA LEU A 43 -34.59 -67.89 -29.36
C LEU A 43 -33.10 -68.24 -29.28
N ILE A 44 -32.26 -67.22 -29.15
CA ILE A 44 -30.84 -67.39 -28.81
C ILE A 44 -30.75 -67.51 -27.29
N ILE A 45 -30.05 -68.53 -26.81
CA ILE A 45 -29.89 -68.82 -25.38
C ILE A 45 -28.43 -68.90 -24.93
N GLY A 46 -27.50 -68.60 -25.84
CA GLY A 46 -26.06 -68.55 -25.55
C GLY A 46 -25.24 -68.74 -26.80
N GLY A 47 -23.99 -69.15 -26.61
CA GLY A 47 -23.07 -69.49 -27.68
C GLY A 47 -21.67 -68.90 -27.49
N VAL A 48 -20.79 -69.18 -28.44
CA VAL A 48 -19.41 -68.68 -28.43
C VAL A 48 -19.36 -67.17 -28.63
N THR A 49 -20.34 -66.57 -29.30
CA THR A 49 -20.44 -65.11 -29.47
C THR A 49 -20.68 -64.41 -28.14
N ASP A 50 -21.61 -64.93 -27.34
CA ASP A 50 -21.90 -64.39 -26.00
C ASP A 50 -20.75 -64.67 -25.04
N HIS A 51 -20.19 -65.89 -25.10
CA HIS A 51 -19.00 -66.24 -24.34
C HIS A 51 -17.83 -65.31 -24.66
N ASN A 52 -17.50 -65.06 -25.93
CA ASN A 52 -16.39 -64.19 -26.33
C ASN A 52 -16.63 -62.74 -25.92
N LYS A 53 -17.87 -62.25 -26.05
CA LYS A 53 -18.25 -60.91 -25.60
C LYS A 53 -18.08 -60.72 -24.09
N LEU A 54 -18.39 -61.76 -23.32
CA LEU A 54 -18.27 -61.77 -21.85
C LEU A 54 -16.87 -62.18 -21.37
N ALA A 55 -16.10 -62.91 -22.16
CA ALA A 55 -14.74 -63.36 -21.83
C ALA A 55 -13.74 -62.21 -21.75
N GLY A 56 -14.00 -61.08 -22.41
CA GLY A 56 -13.23 -59.84 -22.25
C GLY A 56 -13.62 -59.01 -21.02
N ILE A 57 -14.70 -59.36 -20.32
CA ILE A 57 -15.12 -58.71 -19.08
C ILE A 57 -14.48 -59.48 -17.92
N GLU A 58 -13.17 -59.30 -17.76
CA GLU A 58 -12.44 -59.81 -16.61
C GLU A 58 -13.05 -59.31 -15.28
N THR A 59 -12.78 -60.00 -14.17
CA THR A 59 -13.01 -59.41 -12.84
C THR A 59 -12.27 -58.08 -12.82
N ASN A 60 -12.98 -56.95 -12.70
CA ASN A 60 -12.50 -55.55 -12.86
C ASN A 60 -12.65 -54.88 -14.25
N ALA A 61 -13.34 -55.44 -15.24
CA ALA A 61 -13.54 -54.76 -16.54
C ALA A 61 -14.41 -53.48 -16.50
N ASN A 62 -15.08 -53.21 -15.37
CA ASN A 62 -15.73 -51.92 -15.07
C ASN A 62 -14.99 -51.12 -13.98
N HIS A 63 -13.76 -51.49 -13.63
CA HIS A 63 -12.98 -50.76 -12.65
C HIS A 63 -12.32 -49.54 -13.29
N TYR A 64 -13.14 -48.56 -13.65
CA TYR A 64 -12.65 -47.25 -14.00
C TYR A 64 -12.06 -46.59 -12.75
N SER A 65 -10.72 -46.61 -12.64
CA SER A 65 -10.02 -45.79 -11.66
C SER A 65 -9.86 -44.41 -12.24
N LEU A 66 -10.56 -43.43 -11.68
CA LEU A 66 -10.40 -42.04 -12.08
C LEU A 66 -8.96 -41.60 -11.76
N PRO A 67 -8.16 -41.23 -12.77
CA PRO A 67 -6.78 -40.80 -12.52
C PRO A 67 -6.78 -39.46 -11.78
N THR A 68 -5.75 -39.19 -10.98
CA THR A 68 -5.54 -37.87 -10.39
C THR A 68 -5.43 -36.83 -11.52
N ALA A 69 -6.20 -35.76 -11.43
CA ALA A 69 -6.19 -34.70 -12.43
C ALA A 69 -4.82 -34.02 -12.52
N THR A 70 -4.33 -33.73 -13.72
CA THR A 70 -3.10 -32.95 -13.93
C THR A 70 -3.38 -31.77 -14.86
N THR A 71 -2.35 -31.00 -15.23
CA THR A 71 -2.47 -29.93 -16.24
C THR A 71 -2.72 -30.50 -17.64
N THR A 72 -2.29 -31.74 -17.90
CA THR A 72 -2.40 -32.40 -19.20
C THR A 72 -3.45 -33.51 -19.21
N ASP A 73 -3.65 -34.18 -18.09
CA ASP A 73 -4.47 -35.38 -17.96
C ASP A 73 -5.80 -35.09 -17.28
N LEU A 74 -6.88 -35.64 -17.83
CA LEU A 74 -8.24 -35.44 -17.33
C LEU A 74 -8.54 -36.46 -16.23
N GLY A 75 -8.55 -35.99 -14.98
CA GLY A 75 -8.99 -36.74 -13.81
C GLY A 75 -10.46 -36.44 -13.44
N GLY A 76 -11.31 -36.26 -14.44
CA GLY A 76 -12.66 -35.67 -14.32
C GLY A 76 -12.66 -34.16 -14.56
N ILE A 77 -11.64 -33.47 -14.04
CA ILE A 77 -11.25 -32.09 -14.42
C ILE A 77 -9.75 -32.05 -14.76
N LYS A 78 -9.25 -30.90 -15.24
CA LYS A 78 -7.82 -30.60 -15.33
C LYS A 78 -7.43 -29.55 -14.30
N ILE A 79 -6.22 -29.63 -13.77
CA ILE A 79 -5.67 -28.65 -12.84
C ILE A 79 -5.08 -27.49 -13.62
N GLY A 80 -5.60 -26.28 -13.40
CA GLY A 80 -5.13 -25.05 -14.02
C GLY A 80 -4.01 -24.37 -13.24
N SER A 81 -3.48 -23.28 -13.80
CA SER A 81 -2.51 -22.42 -13.10
C SER A 81 -3.09 -21.89 -11.78
N GLY A 82 -2.28 -21.88 -10.72
CA GLY A 82 -2.70 -21.40 -9.39
C GLY A 82 -3.43 -22.43 -8.54
N LEU A 83 -3.66 -23.65 -9.04
CA LEU A 83 -4.23 -24.77 -8.28
C LEU A 83 -3.19 -25.89 -8.14
N ASN A 84 -3.20 -26.56 -6.99
CA ASN A 84 -2.44 -27.78 -6.72
C ASN A 84 -3.43 -28.90 -6.38
N ILE A 85 -3.09 -30.14 -6.73
CA ILE A 85 -3.79 -31.34 -6.25
C ILE A 85 -2.79 -32.19 -5.46
N ASP A 86 -3.17 -32.66 -4.28
CA ASP A 86 -2.31 -33.54 -3.48
C ASP A 86 -2.44 -35.01 -3.89
N GLY A 87 -1.70 -35.89 -3.21
CA GLY A 87 -1.72 -37.34 -3.49
C GLY A 87 -3.06 -38.01 -3.19
N ASP A 88 -3.92 -37.37 -2.38
CA ASP A 88 -5.25 -37.86 -2.02
C ASP A 88 -6.34 -37.27 -2.94
N GLY A 89 -5.97 -36.39 -3.88
CA GLY A 89 -6.88 -35.78 -4.85
C GLY A 89 -7.56 -34.49 -4.38
N VAL A 90 -7.12 -33.89 -3.26
CA VAL A 90 -7.67 -32.62 -2.78
C VAL A 90 -7.09 -31.47 -3.57
N VAL A 91 -7.98 -30.64 -4.13
CA VAL A 91 -7.58 -29.42 -4.86
C VAL A 91 -7.47 -28.25 -3.89
N SER A 92 -6.33 -27.58 -3.92
CA SER A 92 -6.05 -26.37 -3.14
C SER A 92 -5.47 -25.28 -4.03
N LEU A 93 -5.39 -24.05 -3.49
CA LEU A 93 -4.60 -23.01 -4.14
C LEU A 93 -3.12 -23.38 -4.04
N SER A 94 -2.41 -23.30 -5.17
CA SER A 94 -0.96 -23.45 -5.25
C SER A 94 -0.32 -22.22 -4.59
N SER A 95 -0.32 -22.17 -3.25
CA SER A 95 0.27 -21.12 -2.40
C SER A 95 0.53 -19.82 -3.15
N GLY A 96 -0.54 -19.22 -3.70
CA GLY A 96 -0.42 -17.99 -4.47
C GLY A 96 0.06 -16.92 -3.52
N SER A 97 1.03 -16.10 -3.94
CA SER A 97 1.70 -15.02 -3.19
C SER A 97 0.77 -14.31 -2.21
N SER A 98 0.57 -14.94 -1.05
CA SER A 98 -0.22 -14.41 0.02
C SER A 98 0.78 -13.59 0.80
N ILE A 99 0.56 -12.27 0.84
CA ILE A 99 1.45 -11.39 1.58
C ILE A 99 1.47 -11.89 3.02
N THR A 100 2.60 -12.46 3.42
CA THR A 100 2.82 -12.98 4.77
C THR A 100 2.95 -11.81 5.73
N SER A 101 2.71 -12.05 7.03
CA SER A 101 2.99 -11.06 8.06
C SER A 101 4.45 -10.56 8.01
N GLY A 102 5.41 -11.45 7.70
CA GLY A 102 6.82 -11.08 7.54
C GLY A 102 7.10 -10.14 6.36
N GLU A 103 6.39 -10.31 5.23
CA GLU A 103 6.48 -9.37 4.10
C GLU A 103 5.83 -8.02 4.43
N VAL A 104 4.72 -8.02 5.19
CA VAL A 104 4.12 -6.78 5.71
C VAL A 104 5.11 -6.05 6.62
N ASP A 105 5.70 -6.75 7.59
CA ASP A 105 6.67 -6.18 8.53
C ASP A 105 7.89 -5.60 7.80
N THR A 106 8.39 -6.30 6.78
CA THR A 106 9.50 -5.83 5.94
C THR A 106 9.11 -4.55 5.20
N ARG A 107 7.92 -4.52 4.58
CA ARG A 107 7.44 -3.35 3.83
C ARG A 107 7.22 -2.14 4.74
N ILE A 108 6.63 -2.36 5.92
CA ILE A 108 6.41 -1.31 6.92
C ILE A 108 7.75 -0.78 7.44
N SER A 109 8.67 -1.67 7.80
CA SER A 109 10.00 -1.29 8.30
C SER A 109 10.76 -0.47 7.26
N ASN A 110 10.72 -0.86 5.98
CA ASN A 110 11.34 -0.09 4.90
C ASN A 110 10.70 1.28 4.73
N ALA A 111 9.36 1.37 4.75
CA ALA A 111 8.66 2.64 4.65
C ALA A 111 9.03 3.59 5.81
N ILE A 112 9.09 3.07 7.04
CA ILE A 112 9.48 3.83 8.23
C ILE A 112 10.94 4.27 8.12
N ASN A 113 11.85 3.36 7.76
CA ASN A 113 13.27 3.69 7.62
C ASN A 113 13.51 4.75 6.55
N ASN A 114 12.78 4.71 5.42
CA ASN A 114 12.87 5.73 4.38
C ASN A 114 12.36 7.09 4.88
N LEU A 115 11.27 7.10 5.65
CA LEU A 115 10.77 8.33 6.28
C LEU A 115 11.80 8.90 7.27
N ILE A 116 12.35 8.06 8.15
CA ILE A 116 13.38 8.45 9.12
C ILE A 116 14.63 8.95 8.39
N ALA A 117 15.08 8.29 7.32
CA ALA A 117 16.27 8.68 6.57
C ALA A 117 16.09 10.00 5.81
N GLY A 118 14.87 10.36 5.40
CA GLY A 118 14.55 11.66 4.79
C GLY A 118 14.35 12.80 5.79
N THR A 119 14.20 12.48 7.08
CA THR A 119 13.90 13.47 8.13
C THR A 119 15.07 14.37 8.56
N PRO A 120 16.37 14.00 8.51
CA PRO A 120 17.45 14.86 8.97
C PRO A 120 17.47 16.23 8.32
N ALA A 121 17.15 16.33 7.02
CA ALA A 121 17.04 17.60 6.32
C ALA A 121 15.84 18.45 6.80
N ALA A 122 14.75 17.83 7.26
CA ALA A 122 13.60 18.54 7.84
C ALA A 122 13.80 18.86 9.33
N LEU A 123 14.62 18.09 10.06
CA LEU A 123 15.05 18.46 11.41
C LEU A 123 16.04 19.64 11.36
N ASP A 124 16.85 19.71 10.30
CA ASP A 124 17.74 20.84 10.03
C ASP A 124 16.94 22.15 9.94
N THR A 125 15.81 22.17 9.22
CA THR A 125 14.97 23.39 9.13
C THR A 125 14.37 23.82 10.46
N LEU A 126 14.07 22.89 11.37
CA LEU A 126 13.60 23.24 12.72
C LEU A 126 14.74 23.82 13.58
N ASN A 127 15.97 23.31 13.43
CA ASN A 127 17.15 23.85 14.10
C ASN A 127 17.54 25.24 13.55
N GLU A 128 17.47 25.43 12.24
CA GLU A 128 17.64 26.72 11.57
C GLU A 128 16.59 27.73 12.06
N LEU A 129 15.31 27.34 12.16
CA LEU A 129 14.26 28.22 12.67
C LEU A 129 14.44 28.57 14.16
N ALA A 130 14.83 27.60 14.98
CA ALA A 130 15.12 27.84 16.40
C ALA A 130 16.28 28.84 16.56
N THR A 131 17.30 28.73 15.71
CA THR A 131 18.44 29.66 15.66
C THR A 131 17.97 31.05 15.22
N ALA A 132 17.20 31.14 14.13
CA ALA A 132 16.67 32.41 13.63
C ALA A 132 15.83 33.15 14.68
N LEU A 133 14.95 32.44 15.39
CA LEU A 133 14.14 33.04 16.47
C LEU A 133 15.00 33.58 17.61
N GLN A 134 16.07 32.88 17.99
CA GLN A 134 16.97 33.32 19.05
C GLN A 134 17.78 34.56 18.64
N ASP A 135 18.19 34.64 17.38
CA ASP A 135 18.83 35.83 16.82
C ASP A 135 17.84 37.02 16.80
N ASN A 136 16.60 36.80 16.37
CA ASN A 136 15.55 37.81 16.38
C ASN A 136 15.23 38.34 17.80
N ASP A 137 15.20 37.48 18.81
CA ASP A 137 15.02 37.90 20.21
C ASP A 137 16.19 38.79 20.69
N SER A 138 17.41 38.46 20.27
CA SER A 138 18.61 39.25 20.59
C SER A 138 18.59 40.63 19.92
N GLU A 139 18.16 40.69 18.65
CA GLU A 139 17.97 41.95 17.92
C GLU A 139 16.87 42.82 18.56
N LEU A 140 15.76 42.21 18.97
CA LEU A 140 14.67 42.92 19.64
C LEU A 140 15.11 43.47 21.00
N ALA A 141 15.89 42.71 21.77
CA ALA A 141 16.46 43.16 23.03
C ALA A 141 17.42 44.35 22.84
N ALA A 142 18.24 44.32 21.79
CA ALA A 142 19.13 45.42 21.43
C ALA A 142 18.35 46.68 21.02
N LEU A 143 17.30 46.52 20.20
CA LEU A 143 16.42 47.62 19.81
C LEU A 143 15.72 48.25 21.01
N THR A 144 15.20 47.41 21.92
CA THR A 144 14.54 47.86 23.16
C THR A 144 15.50 48.68 24.01
N THR A 145 16.71 48.16 24.23
CA THR A 145 17.78 48.88 24.96
C THR A 145 18.12 50.21 24.29
N GLY A 146 18.22 50.23 22.96
CA GLY A 146 18.50 51.45 22.20
C GLY A 146 17.40 52.50 22.31
N LEU A 147 16.13 52.07 22.28
CA LEU A 147 14.98 52.96 22.48
C LEU A 147 14.93 53.50 23.91
N ASP A 148 15.12 52.64 24.91
CA ASP A 148 15.14 53.03 26.32
C ASP A 148 16.21 54.09 26.59
N ASN A 149 17.40 53.93 26.00
CA ASN A 149 18.47 54.92 26.11
C ASN A 149 18.11 56.27 25.48
N ARG A 150 17.41 56.27 24.33
CA ARG A 150 16.99 57.48 23.63
C ARG A 150 15.78 58.18 24.26
N LEU A 151 14.93 57.44 24.98
CA LEU A 151 13.75 57.98 25.66
C LEU A 151 14.03 58.41 27.11
N ASN A 152 15.18 58.03 27.66
CA ASN A 152 15.57 58.40 29.02
C ASN A 152 15.78 59.92 29.13
N LYS A 153 14.81 60.61 29.74
CA LYS A 153 14.79 62.08 29.89
C LYS A 153 16.02 62.65 30.60
N ASN A 154 16.67 61.88 31.47
CA ASN A 154 17.90 62.27 32.15
C ASN A 154 19.13 62.22 31.22
N LEU A 155 19.00 61.58 30.05
CA LEU A 155 20.05 61.37 29.04
C LEU A 155 19.78 62.08 27.70
N ASN A 156 18.66 62.78 27.52
CA ASN A 156 18.17 63.42 26.27
C ASN A 156 19.12 64.44 25.59
N LEU A 157 20.34 64.63 26.09
CA LEU A 157 21.39 65.42 25.46
C LEU A 157 22.75 64.68 25.41
N SER A 158 22.86 63.54 26.06
CA SER A 158 24.05 62.67 26.03
C SER A 158 24.05 61.70 24.86
N ASP A 159 22.89 61.48 24.23
CA ASP A 159 22.69 60.67 23.04
C ASP A 159 23.00 61.44 21.74
N LEU A 160 23.10 62.77 21.81
CA LEU A 160 23.51 63.62 20.70
C LEU A 160 25.04 63.59 20.57
N THR A 161 25.55 62.88 19.56
CA THR A 161 26.99 62.74 19.26
C THR A 161 27.72 64.07 19.17
N ASP A 162 27.04 65.13 18.71
CA ASP A 162 27.56 66.50 18.73
C ASP A 162 26.56 67.46 19.41
N ILE A 163 26.72 67.57 20.72
CA ILE A 163 25.94 68.47 21.58
C ILE A 163 26.13 69.92 21.13
N ASN A 164 27.30 70.31 20.60
CA ASN A 164 27.55 71.67 20.13
C ASN A 164 26.73 71.99 18.87
N ALA A 165 26.69 71.06 17.91
CA ALA A 165 25.87 71.18 16.71
C ALA A 165 24.37 71.25 17.06
N ALA A 166 23.88 70.37 17.96
CA ALA A 166 22.48 70.40 18.39
C ALA A 166 22.06 71.73 19.04
N ARG A 167 22.91 72.28 19.92
CA ARG A 167 22.70 73.62 20.51
C ARG A 167 22.69 74.74 19.46
N THR A 168 23.51 74.60 18.43
CA THR A 168 23.59 75.55 17.30
C THR A 168 22.33 75.50 16.45
N SER A 169 21.81 74.30 16.13
CA SER A 169 20.56 74.12 15.37
C SER A 169 19.32 74.66 16.09
N LEU A 170 19.32 74.67 17.42
CA LEU A 170 18.28 75.31 18.22
C LEU A 170 18.47 76.83 18.38
N ASN A 171 19.52 77.41 17.77
CA ASN A 171 19.92 78.82 17.90
C ASN A 171 20.19 79.28 19.33
N LEU A 172 20.47 78.33 20.25
CA LEU A 172 20.79 78.65 21.64
C LEU A 172 22.26 79.02 21.82
N GLY A 173 23.15 78.56 20.93
CA GLY A 173 24.57 78.94 20.92
C GLY A 173 25.26 78.75 22.28
N THR A 174 26.01 79.76 22.72
CA THR A 174 26.72 79.75 24.02
C THR A 174 25.79 79.97 25.22
N LEU A 175 24.56 80.46 25.01
CA LEU A 175 23.58 80.72 26.08
C LEU A 175 23.22 79.43 26.83
N ALA A 176 23.15 78.30 26.13
CA ALA A 176 22.87 76.99 26.70
C ALA A 176 24.01 76.42 27.58
N LEU A 177 25.17 77.09 27.69
CA LEU A 177 26.26 76.71 28.60
C LEU A 177 26.36 77.64 29.82
N GLN A 178 25.61 78.75 29.85
CA GLN A 178 25.71 79.72 30.93
C GLN A 178 25.05 79.19 32.20
N ASN A 179 25.55 79.64 33.36
CA ASN A 179 24.94 79.31 34.63
C ASN A 179 23.57 79.99 34.72
N HIS A 180 22.53 79.26 35.16
CA HIS A 180 21.18 79.79 35.33
C HIS A 180 21.11 81.05 36.21
N ASN A 181 22.07 81.24 37.13
CA ASN A 181 22.15 82.40 38.01
C ASN A 181 23.10 83.52 37.51
N ALA A 182 23.77 83.34 36.37
CA ALA A 182 24.74 84.29 35.83
C ALA A 182 24.77 84.23 34.29
N ALA A 183 23.63 84.54 33.67
CA ALA A 183 23.51 84.61 32.23
C ALA A 183 23.99 85.99 31.72
N THR A 184 24.93 85.99 30.77
CA THR A 184 25.44 87.18 30.08
C THR A 184 24.92 87.19 28.65
N ILE A 185 24.02 88.12 28.33
CA ILE A 185 23.54 88.38 26.97
C ILE A 185 24.29 89.61 26.46
N SER A 186 25.13 89.43 25.43
CA SER A 186 25.90 90.51 24.82
C SER A 186 25.42 90.74 23.38
N GLY A 187 25.04 91.99 23.09
CA GLY A 187 24.48 92.39 21.79
C GLY A 187 23.00 92.05 21.60
N GLY A 188 22.37 92.65 20.59
CA GLY A 188 20.93 92.51 20.30
C GLY A 188 20.04 93.34 21.24
N GLY A 189 18.72 93.26 21.03
CA GLY A 189 17.72 93.91 21.88
C GLY A 189 16.95 92.89 22.71
N ILE A 190 16.87 93.10 24.02
CA ILE A 190 15.99 92.32 24.90
C ILE A 190 14.65 93.05 24.95
N SER A 191 13.60 92.43 24.43
CA SER A 191 12.25 93.01 24.40
C SER A 191 11.33 92.29 25.38
N ASN A 192 10.31 93.00 25.89
CA ASN A 192 9.24 92.44 26.72
C ASN A 192 9.72 91.80 28.04
N VAL A 193 10.73 92.39 28.68
CA VAL A 193 11.25 91.94 29.99
C VAL A 193 10.96 92.99 31.07
N SER A 194 10.53 92.53 32.25
CA SER A 194 10.42 93.34 33.45
C SER A 194 11.68 93.15 34.30
N LEU A 195 12.47 94.21 34.46
CA LEU A 195 13.67 94.18 35.30
C LEU A 195 13.32 94.67 36.71
N THR A 196 13.47 93.80 37.70
CA THR A 196 13.38 94.15 39.12
C THR A 196 14.75 93.92 39.76
N ASN A 197 15.27 94.88 40.54
CA ASN A 197 16.59 94.83 41.17
C ASN A 197 17.79 94.82 40.20
N CYS A 198 17.77 95.68 39.17
CA CYS A 198 18.93 95.86 38.31
C CYS A 198 20.01 96.72 39.02
N ASP A 199 21.23 96.21 39.09
CA ASP A 199 22.43 97.02 39.28
C ASP A 199 23.00 97.34 37.90
N MET A 200 22.86 98.60 37.47
CA MET A 200 23.39 99.05 36.19
C MET A 200 24.75 99.68 36.45
N ASP A 201 25.82 98.93 36.23
CA ASP A 201 27.18 99.42 36.36
C ASP A 201 27.41 100.48 35.27
N GLY A 202 27.35 101.76 35.65
CA GLY A 202 27.15 102.91 34.77
C GLY A 202 28.30 103.18 33.80
N GLY A 203 28.44 102.36 32.75
CA GLY A 203 29.34 102.62 31.63
C GLY A 203 28.98 103.90 30.87
N SER A 204 30.01 104.62 30.40
CA SER A 204 29.91 105.91 29.69
C SER A 204 28.93 105.84 28.51
N PHE A 205 27.96 106.75 28.51
CA PHE A 205 27.21 107.13 27.32
C PHE A 205 28.13 107.66 26.23
#